data_AF-A0A924M1J7-F1
#
_entry.id   AF-A0A924M1J7-F1
#
_cell.length_a   1.000
_cell.length_b   1.000
_cell.length_c   1.000
_cell.angle_alpha   90.00
_cell.angle_beta   90.00
_cell.angle_gamma   90.00
#
_symmetry.space_group_name_H-M   'P 1'
#
loop_
_entity.id
_entity.type
_entity.pdbx_description
1 polymer ?
#
loop_
_entity_poly.entity_id
_entity_poly.type
_entity_poly.pdbx_seq_one_letter_code
_entity_poly.pdbx_strand_id
1 'polypeptide(L)' 'MSGTDRKPYRHRFPLSIILYALWLYHRFPLSERDVQELLHQRGIIVSHE' A
#
# COMPACT_ATOMS: atom_id res chain seq x y z
N MET A 1 -5.44 -11.66 34.26
CA MET A 1 -4.81 -10.38 33.86
C MET A 1 -4.71 -10.34 32.35
N SER A 2 -5.21 -9.26 31.77
CA SER A 2 -4.90 -8.76 30.43
C SER A 2 -5.30 -9.64 29.24
N GLY A 3 -6.62 -9.75 29.03
CA GLY A 3 -7.14 -9.85 27.67
C GLY A 3 -6.86 -8.54 26.95
N THR A 4 -5.82 -8.52 26.13
CA THR A 4 -5.68 -7.55 25.05
C THR A 4 -5.62 -8.35 23.76
N ASP A 5 -6.80 -8.78 23.30
CA ASP A 5 -7.04 -9.11 21.90
C ASP A 5 -6.77 -7.84 21.09
N ARG A 6 -5.50 -7.54 20.86
CA ARG A 6 -5.06 -6.51 19.93
C ARG A 6 -5.31 -7.09 18.56
N LYS A 7 -6.58 -7.11 18.14
CA LYS A 7 -6.97 -7.31 16.76
C LYS A 7 -6.15 -6.32 15.95
N PRO A 8 -5.10 -6.76 15.22
CA PRO A 8 -4.28 -5.82 14.48
C PRO A 8 -5.24 -5.14 13.52
N TYR A 9 -5.22 -3.80 13.53
CA TYR A 9 -5.91 -3.02 12.51
C TYR A 9 -5.59 -3.68 11.18
N ARG A 10 -6.61 -4.20 10.50
CA ARG A 10 -6.48 -4.81 9.16
C ARG A 10 -6.06 -3.67 8.24
N HIS A 11 -4.76 -3.35 8.21
CA HIS A 11 -4.18 -2.62 7.12
C HIS A 11 -4.53 -3.45 5.88
N ARG A 12 -5.40 -2.91 5.01
CA ARG A 12 -5.85 -3.61 3.79
C ARG A 12 -4.64 -4.05 2.94
N PHE A 13 -3.49 -3.41 3.14
CA PHE A 13 -2.23 -3.72 2.52
C PHE A 13 -1.09 -3.79 3.55
N PRO A 14 -0.16 -4.74 3.42
CA PRO A 14 1.03 -4.79 4.27
C PRO A 14 1.87 -3.50 4.14
N LEU A 15 2.53 -3.11 5.23
CA LEU A 15 3.33 -1.87 5.31
C LEU A 15 4.38 -1.78 4.17
N SER A 16 4.94 -2.91 3.75
CA SER A 16 5.89 -3.01 2.64
C SER A 16 5.33 -2.48 1.32
N ILE A 17 4.01 -2.62 1.08
CA ILE A 17 3.34 -2.08 -0.11
C ILE A 17 3.26 -0.56 -0.03
N ILE A 18 2.87 -0.03 1.13
CA ILE A 18 2.72 1.41 1.35
C ILE A 18 4.08 2.11 1.21
N LEU A 19 5.13 1.54 1.80
CA LEU A 19 6.50 2.05 1.68
C LEU A 19 7.01 1.99 0.25
N TYR A 20 6.66 0.93 -0.50
CA TYR A 20 7.04 0.82 -1.91
C TYR A 20 6.33 1.86 -2.78
N ALA A 21 5.03 2.08 -2.58
CA ALA A 21 4.27 3.11 -3.28
C ALA A 21 4.82 4.51 -2.99
N LEU A 22 5.13 4.81 -1.73
CA LEU A 22 5.76 6.08 -1.33
C LEU A 22 7.15 6.25 -1.93
N TRP A 23 7.97 5.19 -1.95
CA TRP A 23 9.29 5.24 -2.55
C TRP A 23 9.22 5.53 -4.05
N LEU A 24 8.30 4.88 -4.77
CA LEU A 24 8.06 5.16 -6.19
C LEU A 24 7.62 6.60 -6.43
N TYR A 25 6.67 7.09 -5.61
CA TYR A 25 6.17 8.46 -5.69
C TYR A 25 7.26 9.51 -5.41
N HIS A 26 8.17 9.22 -4.49
CA HIS A 26 9.26 10.14 -4.14
C HIS A 26 10.46 10.05 -5.11
N ARG A 27 10.73 8.87 -5.69
CA ARG A 27 11.94 8.62 -6.50
C ARG A 27 11.76 9.00 -7.96
N PHE A 28 10.54 8.95 -8.47
CA PHE A 28 10.23 9.22 -9.87
C PHE A 28 9.09 10.24 -9.97
N PRO A 29 9.06 11.10 -11.01
CA PRO A 29 7.90 11.92 -11.34
C PRO A 29 6.82 11.05 -12.00
N LEU A 30 6.42 9.96 -11.34
CA LEU A 30 5.39 9.05 -11.84
C LEU A 30 4.02 9.68 -11.63
N SER A 31 3.15 9.54 -12.63
CA SER A 31 1.74 9.85 -12.43
C SER A 31 1.12 8.82 -11.49
N GLU A 32 0.00 9.18 -10.84
CA GLU A 32 -0.80 8.25 -10.03
C GLU A 32 -1.13 6.96 -10.80
N ARG A 33 -1.36 7.08 -12.13
CA ARG A 33 -1.58 5.94 -13.04
C ARG A 33 -0.39 5.01 -13.15
N ASP A 34 0.84 5.53 -13.22
CA ASP A 34 2.02 4.69 -13.34
C ASP A 34 2.28 3.95 -12.03
N VAL A 35 2.02 4.59 -10.87
CA VAL A 35 2.08 3.93 -9.57
C VAL A 35 1.00 2.85 -9.48
N GLN A 36 -0.22 3.12 -9.94
CA GLN A 36 -1.32 2.16 -9.96
C GLN A 36 -1.01 0.95 -10.87
N GLU A 37 -0.37 1.16 -12.03
CA GLU A 37 0.07 0.09 -12.93
C GLU A 37 1.16 -0.78 -12.30
N LEU A 38 2.14 -0.16 -11.62
CA LEU A 38 3.21 -0.88 -10.91
C LEU A 38 2.66 -1.70 -9.73
N LEU A 39 1.64 -1.19 -9.04
CA LEU A 39 0.93 -1.92 -8.00
C LEU A 39 0.08 -3.05 -8.60
N HIS A 40 -0.57 -2.83 -9.74
CA HIS A 40 -1.32 -3.86 -10.48
C HIS A 40 -0.43 -5.02 -10.92
N GLN A 41 0.77 -4.75 -11.44
CA GLN A 41 1.74 -5.78 -11.80
C GLN A 41 2.15 -6.67 -10.62
N ARG A 42 2.02 -6.15 -9.39
CA ARG A 42 2.26 -6.90 -8.14
C ARG A 42 0.99 -7.55 -7.56
N GLY A 43 -0.12 -7.51 -8.29
CA GLY A 43 -1.41 -8.05 -7.85
C GLY A 43 -2.17 -7.16 -6.86
N ILE A 44 -1.79 -5.89 -6.76
CA ILE A 44 -2.37 -4.92 -5.82
C ILE A 44 -3.28 -4.00 -6.62
N ILE A 45 -4.58 -4.24 -6.51
CA ILE A 45 -5.60 -3.43 -7.17
C ILE A 45 -5.88 -2.22 -6.28
N VAL A 46 -5.41 -1.04 -6.72
CA VAL A 46 -5.77 0.24 -6.12
C VAL A 46 -6.86 0.87 -6.99
N SER A 47 -7.97 1.24 -6.36
CA SER A 47 -9.04 2.02 -6.98
C SER A 47 -9.14 3.34 -6.23
N HIS A 48 -9.17 4.46 -6.94
CA HIS A 48 -9.48 5.76 -6.35
C HIS A 48 -11.01 5.87 -6.26
N GLU A 49 -11.52 6.05 -5.05
CA GLU A 49 -12.93 6.32 -4.77
C GLU A 49 -13.19 7.83 -4.77
#